data_AF-A0A1N6K948-F1
#
_entry.id   AF-A0A1N6K948-F1
#
_cell.length_a   1.000
_cell.length_b   1.000
_cell.length_c   1.000
_cell.angle_alpha   90.00
_cell.angle_beta   90.00
_cell.angle_gamma   90.00
#
_symmetry.space_group_name_H-M   'P 1'
#
loop_
_entity.id
_entity.type
_entity.pdbx_description
1 polymer ?
#
loop_
_entity_poly.entity_id
_entity_poly.type
_entity_poly.pdbx_seq_one_letter_code
_entity_poly.pdbx_strand_id
1 'polypeptide(L)'
;MKTGILLAAIVGVSFITSASFAQKKRDRREDVRDRREDVRDRRENVRDRREDRRDVREDVRDAKHDGGIKDRMEDVRDKREDVRDRREDVRDRKENRRDRREDRRDRKH
;
A
#
# COMPACT_ATOMS: atom_id res chain seq x y z
N MET A 1 21.06 79.28 2.38
CA MET A 1 20.36 78.31 1.50
C MET A 1 21.19 77.06 1.19
N LYS A 2 22.51 77.18 0.92
CA LYS A 2 23.36 76.03 0.53
C LYS A 2 23.51 74.94 1.60
N THR A 3 23.50 75.31 2.89
CA THR A 3 23.63 74.37 4.03
C THR A 3 22.39 73.50 4.25
N GLY A 4 21.19 74.02 4.01
CA GLY A 4 19.94 73.26 4.16
C GLY A 4 19.76 72.17 3.08
N ILE A 5 20.19 72.46 1.85
CA ILE A 5 20.16 71.51 0.73
C ILE A 5 21.13 70.34 1.00
N LEU A 6 22.31 70.65 1.57
CA LEU A 6 23.34 69.66 1.85
C LEU A 6 22.93 68.70 2.98
N LEU A 7 22.28 69.21 4.03
CA LEU A 7 21.70 68.36 5.09
C LEU A 7 20.55 67.50 4.58
N ALA A 8 19.67 68.05 3.74
CA ALA A 8 18.57 67.29 3.13
C ALA A 8 19.08 66.15 2.23
N ALA A 9 20.17 66.38 1.48
CA ALA A 9 20.80 65.36 0.65
C ALA A 9 21.40 64.23 1.48
N ILE A 10 22.08 64.54 2.59
CA ILE A 10 22.67 63.52 3.49
C ILE A 10 21.57 62.67 4.13
N VAL A 11 20.51 63.30 4.63
CA VAL A 11 19.37 62.59 5.24
C VAL A 11 18.66 61.71 4.20
N GLY A 12 18.45 62.21 2.98
CA GLY A 12 17.85 61.45 1.88
C GLY A 12 18.67 60.21 1.50
N VAL A 13 19.99 60.34 1.33
CA VAL A 13 20.88 59.22 1.00
C VAL A 13 20.92 58.19 2.15
N SER A 14 20.96 58.65 3.40
CA SER A 14 20.97 57.76 4.57
C SER A 14 19.64 56.99 4.71
N PHE A 15 18.51 57.58 4.32
CA PHE A 15 17.20 56.92 4.31
C PHE A 15 17.08 55.88 3.18
N ILE A 16 17.55 56.21 1.97
CA ILE A 16 17.53 55.29 0.81
C ILE A 16 18.39 54.05 1.07
N THR A 17 19.59 54.25 1.62
CA THR A 17 20.51 53.16 1.94
C THR A 17 19.96 52.23 3.03
N SER A 18 19.33 52.78 4.07
CA SER A 18 18.70 51.98 5.12
C SER A 18 17.45 51.24 4.64
N ALA A 19 16.63 51.85 3.77
CA ALA A 19 15.50 51.18 3.12
C ALA A 19 15.94 50.00 2.23
N SER A 20 17.01 50.20 1.44
CA SER A 20 17.58 49.16 0.57
C SER A 20 18.14 47.98 1.37
N PHE A 21 18.80 48.25 2.50
CA PHE A 21 19.31 47.22 3.40
C PHE A 21 18.18 46.43 4.08
N ALA A 22 17.08 47.11 4.45
CA ALA A 22 15.90 46.48 5.01
C ALA A 22 15.23 45.53 4.00
N GLN A 23 15.11 45.92 2.72
CA GLN A 23 14.62 45.04 1.66
C GLN A 23 15.51 43.82 1.49
N LYS A 24 16.83 44.00 1.33
CA LYS A 24 17.76 42.87 1.19
C LYS A 24 17.71 41.87 2.35
N LYS A 25 17.44 42.35 3.56
CA LYS A 25 17.25 41.50 4.75
C LYS A 25 15.91 40.76 4.73
N ARG A 26 14.88 41.35 4.12
CA ARG A 26 13.56 40.74 3.91
C ARG A 26 13.63 39.66 2.84
N ASP A 27 14.27 39.94 1.69
CA ASP A 27 14.46 38.98 0.60
C ASP A 27 15.23 37.74 1.09
N ARG A 28 16.32 37.96 1.84
CA ARG A 28 17.07 36.85 2.47
C ARG A 28 16.23 36.03 3.45
N ARG A 29 15.24 36.65 4.12
CA ARG A 29 14.33 35.91 5.03
C ARG A 29 13.31 35.09 4.25
N GLU A 30 12.84 35.59 3.11
CA GLU A 30 11.98 34.83 2.19
C GLU A 30 12.75 33.66 1.58
N ASP A 31 13.96 33.85 1.04
CA ASP A 31 14.80 32.75 0.54
C ASP A 31 15.00 31.62 1.57
N VAL A 32 15.17 31.98 2.85
CA VAL A 32 15.33 31.01 3.94
C VAL A 32 14.02 30.28 4.26
N ARG A 33 12.87 30.94 4.08
CA ARG A 33 11.56 30.31 4.25
C ARG A 33 11.28 29.36 3.09
N ASP A 34 11.50 29.79 1.86
CA ASP A 34 11.25 28.98 0.66
C ASP A 34 12.09 27.70 0.69
N ARG A 35 13.40 27.82 1.01
CA ARG A 35 14.25 26.62 1.20
C ARG A 35 13.77 25.69 2.31
N ARG A 36 13.15 26.22 3.37
CA ARG A 36 12.61 25.38 4.45
C ARG A 36 11.34 24.65 3.99
N GLU A 37 10.55 25.28 3.14
CA GLU A 37 9.35 24.70 2.54
C GLU A 37 9.74 23.61 1.55
N ASP A 38 10.68 23.87 0.63
CA ASP A 38 11.24 22.86 -0.29
C ASP A 38 11.75 21.61 0.44
N VAL A 39 12.43 21.79 1.58
CA VAL A 39 12.94 20.68 2.41
C VAL A 39 11.81 19.89 3.05
N ARG A 40 10.70 20.54 3.42
CA ARG A 40 9.51 19.87 3.97
C ARG A 40 8.82 19.07 2.88
N ASP A 41 8.56 19.67 1.73
CA ASP A 41 7.89 19.02 0.60
C ASP A 41 8.68 17.81 0.12
N ARG A 42 10.01 17.93 0.06
CA ARG A 42 10.89 16.80 -0.29
C ARG A 42 10.82 15.68 0.75
N ARG A 43 10.66 15.99 2.03
CA ARG A 43 10.50 14.98 3.09
C ARG A 43 9.15 14.28 3.01
N GLU A 44 8.09 15.00 2.68
CA GLU A 44 6.75 14.45 2.48
C GLU A 44 6.74 13.49 1.28
N ASN A 45 7.24 13.92 0.13
CA ASN A 45 7.40 13.05 -1.05
C ASN A 45 8.18 11.75 -0.78
N VAL A 46 9.19 11.80 0.10
CA VAL A 46 9.96 10.60 0.50
C VAL A 46 9.14 9.68 1.40
N ARG A 47 8.28 10.22 2.26
CA ARG A 47 7.36 9.43 3.10
C ARG A 47 6.30 8.76 2.23
N ASP A 48 5.68 9.50 1.32
CA ASP A 48 4.63 8.97 0.44
C ASP A 48 5.15 7.80 -0.39
N ARG A 49 6.31 7.97 -1.04
CA ARG A 49 6.97 6.86 -1.77
C ARG A 49 7.31 5.65 -0.90
N ARG A 50 7.52 5.85 0.40
CA ARG A 50 7.81 4.75 1.33
C ARG A 50 6.53 4.01 1.70
N GLU A 51 5.42 4.72 1.80
CA GLU A 51 4.08 4.18 2.03
C GLU A 51 3.61 3.39 0.80
N ASP A 52 3.72 3.96 -0.41
CA ASP A 52 3.41 3.25 -1.66
C ASP A 52 4.17 1.92 -1.77
N ARG A 53 5.46 1.91 -1.40
CA ARG A 53 6.28 0.69 -1.42
C ARG A 53 5.87 -0.33 -0.36
N ARG A 54 5.28 0.12 0.73
CA ARG A 54 4.77 -0.75 1.79
C ARG A 54 3.47 -1.39 1.34
N ASP A 55 2.57 -0.61 0.75
CA ASP A 55 1.28 -1.08 0.25
C ASP A 55 1.47 -2.13 -0.85
N VAL A 56 2.35 -1.86 -1.82
CA VAL A 56 2.70 -2.84 -2.86
C VAL A 56 3.28 -4.14 -2.28
N ARG A 57 4.02 -4.07 -1.16
CA ARG A 57 4.53 -5.30 -0.50
C ARG A 57 3.43 -6.06 0.21
N GLU A 58 2.46 -5.36 0.78
CA GLU A 58 1.30 -5.95 1.44
C GLU A 58 0.41 -6.63 0.39
N ASP A 59 0.10 -5.96 -0.71
CA ASP A 59 -0.63 -6.54 -1.85
C ASP A 59 0.04 -7.82 -2.39
N VAL A 60 1.38 -7.82 -2.54
CA VAL A 60 2.11 -9.02 -2.99
C VAL A 60 2.08 -10.14 -1.94
N ARG A 61 2.04 -9.80 -0.67
CA ARG A 61 1.95 -10.77 0.43
C ARG A 61 0.56 -11.38 0.50
N ASP A 62 -0.46 -10.55 0.37
CA ASP A 62 -1.86 -10.95 0.40
C ASP A 62 -2.21 -11.77 -0.83
N ALA A 63 -1.74 -11.37 -2.03
CA ALA A 63 -1.90 -12.19 -3.24
C ALA A 63 -1.21 -13.57 -3.17
N LYS A 64 -0.24 -13.74 -2.26
CA LYS A 64 0.36 -15.07 -1.98
C LYS A 64 -0.45 -15.89 -0.98
N HIS A 65 -1.28 -15.25 -0.16
CA HIS A 65 -1.92 -15.86 1.00
C HIS A 65 -3.45 -16.00 0.86
N ASP A 66 -4.12 -15.09 0.14
CA ASP A 66 -5.53 -15.16 -0.18
C ASP A 66 -5.72 -15.84 -1.54
N GLY A 67 -6.02 -17.14 -1.54
CA GLY A 67 -6.41 -17.88 -2.74
C GLY A 67 -5.25 -18.27 -3.65
N GLY A 68 -4.05 -18.43 -3.08
CA GLY A 68 -2.85 -18.81 -3.80
C GLY A 68 -2.99 -20.18 -4.47
N ILE A 69 -1.99 -20.55 -5.30
CA ILE A 69 -1.95 -21.86 -5.99
C ILE A 69 -2.14 -23.02 -4.99
N LYS A 70 -1.66 -22.87 -3.75
CA LYS A 70 -1.75 -23.88 -2.71
C LYS A 70 -3.20 -24.14 -2.26
N ASP A 71 -3.97 -23.10 -1.96
CA ASP A 71 -5.39 -23.21 -1.57
C ASP A 71 -6.21 -23.82 -2.72
N ARG A 72 -5.94 -23.38 -3.95
CA ARG A 72 -6.60 -23.95 -5.14
C ARG A 72 -6.22 -25.43 -5.36
N MET A 73 -4.99 -25.83 -5.04
CA MET A 73 -4.58 -27.24 -5.09
C MET A 73 -5.25 -28.07 -3.99
N GLU A 74 -5.46 -27.50 -2.80
CA GLU A 74 -6.16 -28.11 -1.68
C GLU A 74 -7.63 -28.35 -2.05
N ASP A 75 -8.34 -27.33 -2.56
CA ASP A 75 -9.71 -27.46 -3.08
C ASP A 75 -9.87 -28.57 -4.14
N VAL A 76 -8.89 -28.71 -5.03
CA VAL A 76 -8.90 -29.75 -6.08
C VAL A 76 -8.66 -31.14 -5.48
N ARG A 77 -7.84 -31.23 -4.43
CA ARG A 77 -7.59 -32.48 -3.72
C ARG A 77 -8.82 -32.93 -2.96
N ASP A 78 -9.47 -32.03 -2.24
CA ASP A 78 -10.70 -32.31 -1.48
C ASP A 78 -11.80 -32.81 -2.40
N LYS A 79 -12.02 -32.13 -3.53
CA LYS A 79 -12.98 -32.59 -4.56
C LYS A 79 -12.66 -33.97 -5.12
N ARG A 80 -11.38 -34.35 -5.22
CA ARG A 80 -10.98 -35.70 -5.66
C ARG A 80 -11.26 -36.74 -4.60
N GLU A 81 -11.10 -36.40 -3.32
CA GLU A 81 -11.41 -37.26 -2.19
C GLU A 81 -12.92 -37.52 -2.12
N ASP A 82 -13.75 -36.48 -2.18
CA ASP A 82 -15.20 -36.60 -2.24
C ASP A 82 -15.69 -37.55 -3.36
N VAL A 83 -15.04 -37.49 -4.53
CA VAL A 83 -15.38 -38.37 -5.66
C VAL A 83 -14.98 -39.82 -5.40
N ARG A 84 -13.88 -40.06 -4.66
CA ARG A 84 -13.47 -41.41 -4.27
C ARG A 84 -14.43 -41.99 -3.25
N ASP A 85 -14.79 -41.22 -2.23
CA ASP A 85 -15.69 -41.66 -1.17
C ASP A 85 -17.06 -42.04 -1.74
N ARG A 86 -17.61 -41.20 -2.63
CA ARG A 86 -18.86 -41.54 -3.34
C ARG A 86 -18.76 -42.82 -4.17
N ARG A 87 -17.60 -43.13 -4.73
CA ARG A 87 -17.40 -44.38 -5.50
C ARG A 87 -17.34 -45.58 -4.58
N GLU A 88 -16.76 -45.43 -3.40
CA GLU A 88 -16.73 -46.46 -2.35
C GLU A 88 -18.15 -46.74 -1.84
N ASP A 89 -18.90 -45.71 -1.47
CA ASP A 89 -20.32 -45.83 -1.09
C ASP A 89 -21.16 -46.60 -2.11
N VAL A 90 -20.92 -46.35 -3.40
CA VAL A 90 -21.62 -47.05 -4.49
C VAL A 90 -21.21 -48.52 -4.57
N ARG A 91 -19.94 -48.85 -4.33
CA ARG A 91 -19.45 -50.23 -4.28
C ARG A 91 -20.05 -50.97 -3.09
N ASP A 92 -20.03 -50.37 -1.91
CA ASP A 92 -20.55 -50.97 -0.68
C ASP A 92 -22.05 -51.23 -0.79
N ARG A 93 -22.80 -50.29 -1.38
CA ARG A 93 -24.23 -50.51 -1.67
C ARG A 93 -24.45 -51.66 -2.64
N LYS A 94 -23.55 -51.87 -3.59
CA LYS A 94 -23.64 -52.97 -4.57
C LYS A 94 -23.31 -54.31 -3.92
N GLU A 95 -22.32 -54.35 -3.03
CA GLU A 95 -21.94 -55.51 -2.24
C GLU A 95 -23.08 -55.92 -1.31
N ASN A 96 -23.59 -55.01 -0.49
CA ASN A 96 -24.76 -55.24 0.37
C ASN A 96 -25.98 -55.79 -0.40
N ARG A 97 -26.18 -55.35 -1.65
CA ARG A 97 -27.25 -55.89 -2.52
C ARG A 97 -26.96 -57.31 -3.01
N ARG A 98 -25.70 -57.68 -3.21
CA ARG A 98 -25.28 -59.04 -3.57
C ARG A 98 -25.45 -59.96 -2.37
N ASP A 99 -24.97 -59.57 -1.20
CA ASP A 99 -25.06 -60.37 0.03
C ASP A 99 -26.52 -60.69 0.36
N ARG A 100 -27.40 -59.66 0.32
CA ARG A 100 -28.85 -59.87 0.49
C ARG A 100 -29.48 -60.81 -0.55
N ARG A 101 -28.92 -60.90 -1.76
CA ARG A 101 -29.39 -61.84 -2.78
C ARG A 101 -28.89 -63.24 -2.50
N GLU A 102 -27.67 -63.40 -2.02
CA GLU A 102 -27.09 -64.67 -1.58
C GLU A 102 -27.84 -65.21 -0.37
N ASP A 103 -28.03 -64.42 0.69
CA ASP A 103 -28.84 -64.80 1.86
C ASP A 103 -30.24 -65.30 1.47
N ARG A 104 -30.88 -64.67 0.48
CA ARG A 104 -32.20 -65.06 -0.02
C ARG A 104 -32.17 -66.35 -0.84
N ARG A 105 -31.06 -66.67 -1.50
CA ARG A 105 -30.87 -67.93 -2.23
C ARG A 105 -30.61 -69.06 -1.25
N ASP A 106 -29.75 -68.83 -0.27
CA ASP A 106 -29.38 -69.82 0.73
C ASP A 106 -30.58 -70.22 1.59
N ARG A 107 -31.48 -69.29 1.93
CA ARG A 107 -32.75 -69.61 2.62
C ARG A 107 -33.77 -70.39 1.79
N LYS A 108 -33.58 -70.48 0.46
CA LYS A 108 -34.49 -71.19 -0.45
C LYS A 108 -34.00 -72.60 -0.79
N HIS A 109 -32.74 -72.90 -0.48
CA HIS A 109 -32.16 -74.23 -0.54
C HIS A 109 -32.22 -74.90 0.84
#